data_AF-Q0U2P3-F1
#
_entry.id   AF-Q0U2P3-F1
#
_cell.length_a   1.000
_cell.length_b   1.000
_cell.length_c   1.000
_cell.angle_alpha   90.00
_cell.angle_beta   90.00
_cell.angle_gamma   90.00
#
_symmetry.space_group_name_H-M   'P 1'
#
loop_
_entity.id
_entity.type
_entity.pdbx_description
1 polymer ?
#
loop_
_entity_poly.entity_id
_entity_poly.type
_entity_poly.pdbx_seq_one_letter_code
_entity_poly.pdbx_strand_id
1 'polypeptide(L)'
;MSCPARIYPFHKPKNHRVPIPRWTLSLPEDVKQVYTAYIGVQQHIDDNEAANSAAQAIQQVKKWLVQDDGPATHESFTVIEDDSTKDVAVWVCYWNDLEKHKSSMEKLSLSSIHSSLSSPSIGLWRETFTSSVSRLETNYSGLDYLPGLARLPRADTVEHTLSAYWGAARDRIPDSAHDLFPRAAESPPSTTVTSGRGKHLLGTNHANLVHIRSGQYWENCSQMEADAYEQKLEPTLRSGLQYLQQNPADTGAIALRYMQNADLPYDPNARQKKESCGAGFFANLEDLERWAHTHQSHLKIYRGALAHYKEFGDLRKFRTWHEVSVIGESDATFEYVNCDLDPGVGEGMISWSG
;
A
#
# COMPACT_ATOMS: atom_id res chain seq x y z
N MET A 1 -17.17 -26.21 4.54
CA MET A 1 -18.43 -25.49 4.23
C MET A 1 -18.44 -25.22 2.73
N SER A 2 -19.54 -25.53 2.04
CA SER A 2 -19.66 -25.25 0.59
C SER A 2 -19.42 -23.76 0.34
N CYS A 3 -18.44 -23.40 -0.50
CA CYS A 3 -18.37 -22.03 -1.01
C CYS A 3 -19.73 -21.66 -1.61
N PRO A 4 -20.31 -20.49 -1.29
CA PRO A 4 -21.51 -20.03 -1.98
C PRO A 4 -21.22 -20.00 -3.49
N ALA A 5 -22.19 -20.41 -4.29
CA ALA A 5 -22.04 -20.43 -5.75
C ALA A 5 -21.73 -19.00 -6.24
N ARG A 6 -20.77 -18.87 -7.16
CA ARG A 6 -20.42 -17.59 -7.79
C ARG A 6 -21.62 -17.07 -8.60
N ILE A 7 -22.14 -15.91 -8.20
CA ILE A 7 -23.28 -15.22 -8.83
C ILE A 7 -22.77 -14.27 -9.93
N TYR A 8 -21.68 -13.56 -9.65
CA TYR A 8 -21.03 -12.68 -10.64
C TYR A 8 -19.93 -13.45 -11.40
N PRO A 9 -20.09 -13.63 -12.73
CA PRO A 9 -19.14 -14.41 -13.53
C PRO A 9 -17.77 -13.73 -13.56
N PHE A 10 -16.74 -14.54 -13.82
CA PHE A 10 -15.40 -14.00 -14.08
C PHE A 10 -15.39 -13.12 -15.33
N HIS A 11 -14.58 -12.07 -15.30
CA HIS A 11 -14.26 -11.24 -16.47
C HIS A 11 -13.29 -11.95 -17.43
N LYS A 12 -12.65 -13.03 -16.97
CA LYS A 12 -11.71 -13.84 -17.76
C LYS A 12 -12.28 -14.18 -19.15
N PRO A 13 -11.62 -13.74 -20.24
CA PRO A 13 -12.05 -14.09 -21.59
C PRO A 13 -12.05 -15.61 -21.82
N LYS A 14 -12.94 -16.08 -22.70
CA LYS A 14 -12.94 -17.48 -23.15
C LYS A 14 -11.57 -17.84 -23.73
N ASN A 15 -11.05 -19.00 -23.34
CA ASN A 15 -9.74 -19.51 -23.76
C ASN A 15 -8.53 -18.61 -23.39
N HIS A 16 -8.69 -17.69 -22.43
CA HIS A 16 -7.58 -16.87 -21.94
C HIS A 16 -6.46 -17.74 -21.35
N ARG A 17 -5.24 -17.56 -21.87
CA ARG A 17 -4.02 -18.18 -21.38
C ARG A 17 -3.13 -17.10 -20.80
N VAL A 18 -2.65 -17.32 -19.58
CA VAL A 18 -1.72 -16.36 -18.97
C VAL A 18 -0.39 -16.44 -19.73
N PRO A 19 0.18 -15.29 -20.15
CA PRO A 19 1.42 -15.29 -20.90
C PRO A 19 2.62 -15.77 -20.08
N ILE A 20 2.54 -15.67 -18.74
CA ILE A 20 3.61 -15.96 -17.79
C ILE A 20 2.99 -16.50 -16.51
N PRO A 21 3.57 -17.51 -15.84
CA PRO A 21 3.12 -17.96 -14.53
C PRO A 21 2.97 -16.82 -13.52
N ARG A 22 1.95 -16.92 -12.67
CA ARG A 22 1.62 -15.96 -11.62
C ARG A 22 1.22 -16.71 -10.37
N TRP A 23 1.58 -16.14 -9.22
CA TRP A 23 1.33 -16.74 -7.92
C TRP A 23 0.53 -15.79 -7.05
N THR A 24 -0.32 -16.36 -6.21
CA THR A 24 -1.10 -15.63 -5.22
C THR A 24 -0.81 -16.22 -3.85
N LEU A 25 -1.02 -15.40 -2.82
CA LEU A 25 -0.84 -15.77 -1.43
C LEU A 25 -1.82 -16.88 -1.04
N SER A 26 -1.32 -17.88 -0.34
CA SER A 26 -2.11 -18.89 0.35
C SER A 26 -1.82 -18.78 1.84
N LEU A 27 -2.85 -18.44 2.62
CA LEU A 27 -2.76 -18.40 4.08
C LEU A 27 -3.38 -19.67 4.67
N PRO A 28 -2.93 -20.10 5.87
CA PRO A 28 -3.56 -21.19 6.59
C PRO A 28 -5.06 -20.98 6.77
N GLU A 29 -5.85 -22.06 6.75
CA GLU A 29 -7.32 -21.95 6.86
C GLU A 29 -7.79 -21.28 8.14
N ASP A 30 -7.01 -21.32 9.22
CA ASP A 30 -7.30 -20.65 10.50
C ASP A 30 -7.12 -19.13 10.42
N VAL A 31 -6.36 -18.61 9.46
CA VAL A 31 -6.17 -17.18 9.25
C VAL A 31 -7.34 -16.64 8.42
N LYS A 32 -8.27 -15.95 9.08
CA LYS A 32 -9.44 -15.32 8.42
C LYS A 32 -9.23 -13.86 8.08
N GLN A 33 -8.32 -13.21 8.79
CA GLN A 33 -8.01 -11.78 8.66
C GLN A 33 -6.51 -11.56 8.80
N VAL A 34 -6.02 -10.54 8.12
CA VAL A 34 -4.67 -9.98 8.30
C VAL A 34 -4.81 -8.50 8.65
N TYR A 35 -3.88 -8.00 9.45
CA TYR A 35 -3.89 -6.62 9.94
C TYR A 35 -2.67 -5.91 9.38
N THR A 36 -2.89 -4.75 8.79
CA THR A 36 -1.84 -3.95 8.18
C THR A 36 -1.83 -2.58 8.83
N ALA A 37 -0.63 -2.09 9.19
CA ALA A 37 -0.44 -0.74 9.68
C ALA A 37 0.69 -0.04 8.93
N TYR A 38 0.40 1.15 8.44
CA TYR A 38 1.38 2.10 7.95
C TYR A 38 1.66 3.11 9.07
N ILE A 39 2.93 3.28 9.43
CA ILE A 39 3.37 4.27 10.41
C ILE A 39 4.31 5.22 9.70
N GLY A 40 4.09 6.53 9.79
CA GLY A 40 4.96 7.51 9.15
C GLY A 40 5.40 8.65 10.05
N VAL A 41 6.53 9.23 9.68
CA VAL A 41 7.14 10.41 10.32
C VAL A 41 7.35 11.47 9.26
N GLN A 42 6.76 12.64 9.47
CA GLN A 42 6.94 13.83 8.64
C GLN A 42 7.92 14.81 9.28
N GLN A 43 8.76 15.43 8.45
CA GLN A 43 9.62 16.54 8.84
C GLN A 43 9.27 17.78 8.01
N HIS A 44 8.59 18.75 8.63
CA HIS A 44 8.03 19.90 7.90
C HIS A 44 9.07 20.89 7.38
N ILE A 45 10.24 20.96 8.03
CA ILE A 45 11.32 21.89 7.70
C ILE A 45 12.66 21.17 7.75
N ASP A 46 13.60 21.60 6.91
CA ASP A 46 14.94 21.04 6.87
C ASP A 46 15.88 21.85 7.79
N ASP A 47 15.96 21.44 9.06
CA ASP A 47 16.93 21.96 10.02
C ASP A 47 17.42 20.87 10.99
N ASN A 48 18.48 21.17 11.74
CA ASN A 48 19.11 20.22 12.64
C ASN A 48 18.21 19.78 13.82
N GLU A 49 17.34 20.67 14.32
CA GLU A 49 16.48 20.34 15.46
C GLU A 49 15.32 19.43 15.04
N ALA A 50 14.73 19.70 13.88
CA ALA A 50 13.74 18.87 13.23
C ALA A 50 14.35 17.50 12.87
N ALA A 51 15.53 17.45 12.24
CA ALA A 51 16.21 16.20 11.93
C ALA A 51 16.51 15.36 13.18
N ASN A 52 16.95 15.98 14.27
CA ASN A 52 17.16 15.29 15.55
C ASN A 52 15.85 14.76 16.14
N SER A 53 14.77 15.54 16.07
CA SER A 53 13.44 15.13 16.56
C SER A 53 12.86 14.00 15.70
N ALA A 54 13.03 14.05 14.38
CA ALA A 54 12.66 12.96 13.47
C ALA A 54 13.43 11.68 13.82
N ALA A 55 14.74 11.75 14.05
CA ALA A 55 15.55 10.61 14.47
C ALA A 55 15.09 10.01 15.81
N GLN A 56 14.68 10.85 16.78
CA GLN A 56 14.10 10.39 18.04
C GLN A 56 12.76 9.68 17.83
N ALA A 57 11.86 10.25 17.03
CA ALA A 57 10.58 9.62 16.68
C ALA A 57 10.80 8.27 15.99
N ILE A 58 11.70 8.21 15.00
CA ILE A 58 12.11 6.99 14.31
C ILE A 58 12.62 5.95 15.30
N GLN A 59 13.43 6.34 16.29
CA GLN A 59 13.92 5.43 17.32
C GLN A 59 12.79 4.88 18.20
N GLN A 60 11.79 5.69 18.55
CA GLN A 60 10.64 5.24 19.33
C GLN A 60 9.80 4.22 18.54
N VAL A 61 9.53 4.48 17.26
CA VAL A 61 8.83 3.51 16.39
C VAL A 61 9.65 2.22 16.25
N LYS A 62 10.96 2.30 16.05
CA LYS A 62 11.84 1.10 15.99
C LYS A 62 11.81 0.27 17.27
N LYS A 63 11.73 0.90 18.44
CA LYS A 63 11.57 0.19 19.72
C LYS A 63 10.22 -0.49 19.83
N TRP A 64 9.16 0.14 19.33
CA TRP A 64 7.83 -0.43 19.30
C TRP A 64 7.74 -1.65 18.37
N LEU A 65 8.37 -1.61 17.19
CA LEU A 65 8.36 -2.71 16.21
C LEU A 65 8.92 -4.04 16.75
N VAL A 66 9.85 -3.98 17.71
CA VAL A 66 10.55 -5.17 18.23
C VAL A 66 9.97 -5.69 19.56
N GLN A 67 8.81 -5.20 19.98
CA GLN A 67 8.10 -5.74 21.14
C GLN A 67 7.51 -7.12 20.84
N ASP A 68 7.17 -7.90 21.88
CA ASP A 68 6.67 -9.28 21.73
C ASP A 68 5.35 -9.38 20.92
N ASP A 69 4.55 -8.32 20.96
CA ASP A 69 3.32 -8.12 20.22
C ASP A 69 3.49 -7.28 18.95
N GLY A 70 4.72 -6.85 18.65
CA GLY A 70 5.06 -6.17 17.39
C GLY A 70 4.70 -6.99 16.14
N PRO A 71 4.82 -6.39 14.95
CA PRO A 71 4.40 -7.04 13.71
C PRO A 71 5.15 -8.35 13.48
N ALA A 72 4.43 -9.33 12.94
CA ALA A 72 5.03 -10.58 12.51
C ALA A 72 6.09 -10.35 11.42
N THR A 73 5.90 -9.32 10.60
CA THR A 73 6.89 -8.83 9.65
C THR A 73 6.63 -7.36 9.30
N HIS A 74 7.69 -6.64 8.98
CA HIS A 74 7.60 -5.25 8.55
C HIS A 74 8.64 -4.92 7.48
N GLU A 75 8.40 -3.81 6.80
CA GLU A 75 9.29 -3.19 5.82
C GLU A 75 9.40 -1.70 6.12
N SER A 76 10.53 -1.10 5.77
CA SER A 76 10.83 0.31 6.01
C SER A 76 11.17 1.03 4.71
N PHE A 77 10.75 2.28 4.62
CA PHE A 77 10.79 3.06 3.39
C PHE A 77 11.16 4.51 3.66
N THR A 78 11.71 5.14 2.62
CA THR A 78 11.62 6.58 2.40
C THR A 78 10.65 6.84 1.25
N VAL A 79 10.05 8.03 1.21
CA VAL A 79 9.22 8.43 0.07
C VAL A 79 10.13 8.95 -1.05
N ILE A 80 9.88 8.49 -2.27
CA ILE A 80 10.59 8.94 -3.48
C ILE A 80 10.00 10.29 -3.85
N GLU A 81 10.83 11.33 -3.83
CA GLU A 81 10.50 12.74 -4.06
C GLU A 81 9.22 12.98 -4.85
N ASP A 82 8.17 13.38 -4.12
CA ASP A 82 7.19 14.34 -4.59
C ASP A 82 7.30 15.58 -3.68
N ASP A 83 7.19 16.78 -4.23
CA ASP A 83 7.27 18.03 -3.44
C ASP A 83 6.11 18.14 -2.41
N SER A 84 5.14 17.22 -2.44
CA SER A 84 3.92 17.21 -1.64
C SER A 84 4.07 16.51 -0.29
N THR A 85 4.90 15.47 -0.16
CA THR A 85 5.04 14.65 1.04
C THR A 85 6.31 15.05 1.79
N LYS A 86 6.16 15.27 3.10
CA LYS A 86 7.28 15.57 4.02
C LYS A 86 7.73 14.33 4.79
N ASP A 87 7.33 13.15 4.33
CA ASP A 87 7.60 11.87 4.97
C ASP A 87 9.09 11.50 4.85
N VAL A 88 9.77 11.41 5.99
CA VAL A 88 11.19 11.01 6.08
C VAL A 88 11.37 9.54 6.44
N ALA A 89 10.31 8.89 6.92
CA ALA A 89 10.30 7.48 7.28
C ALA A 89 8.87 6.92 7.23
N VAL A 90 8.71 5.76 6.60
CA VAL A 90 7.46 4.99 6.63
C VAL A 90 7.76 3.53 6.95
N TRP A 91 6.93 2.90 7.75
CA TRP A 91 6.92 1.45 7.97
C TRP A 91 5.61 0.86 7.52
N VAL A 92 5.67 -0.30 6.88
CA VAL A 92 4.50 -1.13 6.59
C VAL A 92 4.63 -2.41 7.42
N CYS A 93 3.65 -2.64 8.28
CA CYS A 93 3.68 -3.65 9.32
C CYS A 93 2.51 -4.62 9.14
N TYR A 94 2.75 -5.92 9.30
CA TYR A 94 1.74 -6.96 9.11
C TYR A 94 1.63 -7.89 10.32
N TRP A 95 0.39 -8.22 10.68
CA TRP A 95 0.04 -9.25 11.67
C TRP A 95 -0.96 -10.23 11.08
N ASN A 96 -0.93 -11.46 11.58
CA ASN A 96 -1.96 -12.48 11.38
C ASN A 96 -2.60 -12.95 12.71
N ASP A 97 -2.37 -12.20 13.79
CA ASP A 97 -2.90 -12.44 15.13
C ASP A 97 -3.58 -11.16 15.64
N LEU A 98 -4.87 -11.25 15.99
CA LEU A 98 -5.71 -10.12 16.39
C LEU A 98 -5.24 -9.50 17.71
N GLU A 99 -4.91 -10.34 18.69
CA GLU A 99 -4.60 -9.89 20.05
C GLU A 99 -3.24 -9.21 20.08
N LYS A 100 -2.26 -9.75 19.33
CA LYS A 100 -0.98 -9.06 19.11
C LYS A 100 -1.16 -7.73 18.42
N HIS A 101 -1.94 -7.69 17.33
CA HIS A 101 -2.21 -6.45 16.61
C HIS A 101 -2.83 -5.39 17.54
N LYS A 102 -3.91 -5.72 18.25
CA LYS A 102 -4.58 -4.80 19.19
C LYS A 102 -3.64 -4.30 20.29
N SER A 103 -2.96 -5.21 20.98
CA SER A 103 -1.99 -4.87 22.03
C SER A 103 -0.89 -3.96 21.50
N SER A 104 -0.36 -4.25 20.30
CA SER A 104 0.67 -3.43 19.66
C SER A 104 0.15 -2.02 19.36
N MET A 105 -1.08 -1.89 18.86
CA MET A 105 -1.66 -0.57 18.54
C MET A 105 -1.95 0.26 19.79
N GLU A 106 -2.38 -0.35 20.89
CA GLU A 106 -2.60 0.33 22.17
C GLU A 106 -1.30 0.90 22.76
N LYS A 107 -0.17 0.22 22.54
CA LYS A 107 1.15 0.65 23.02
C LYS A 107 1.79 1.76 22.19
N LEU A 108 1.32 1.99 20.95
CA LEU A 108 1.82 3.05 20.09
C LEU A 108 0.97 4.32 20.23
N SER A 109 1.41 5.23 21.12
CA SER A 109 0.77 6.54 21.30
C SER A 109 1.51 7.62 20.49
N LEU A 110 0.98 8.00 19.33
CA LEU A 110 1.59 9.03 18.48
C LEU A 110 1.60 10.40 19.17
N SER A 111 0.54 10.77 19.88
CA SER A 111 0.46 12.03 20.62
C SER A 111 1.49 12.11 21.75
N SER A 112 1.76 11.00 22.45
CA SER A 112 2.81 10.94 23.47
C SER A 112 4.21 11.01 22.86
N ILE A 113 4.45 10.35 21.73
CA ILE A 113 5.73 10.48 21.00
C ILE A 113 5.92 11.93 20.60
N HIS A 114 4.95 12.54 19.92
CA HIS A 114 5.01 13.93 19.46
C HIS A 114 5.28 14.91 20.60
N SER A 115 4.56 14.79 21.72
CA SER A 115 4.73 15.66 22.89
C SER A 115 6.10 15.53 23.57
N SER A 116 6.83 14.44 23.31
CA SER A 116 8.18 14.22 23.86
C SER A 116 9.30 14.83 23.01
N LEU A 117 9.01 15.25 21.78
CA LEU A 117 9.98 15.83 20.86
C LEU A 117 10.24 17.30 21.18
N SER A 118 11.46 17.78 20.89
CA SER A 118 11.80 19.19 21.10
C SER A 118 11.28 20.09 19.99
N SER A 119 11.26 19.59 18.74
CA SER A 119 10.78 20.35 17.58
C SER A 119 9.29 20.16 17.33
N PRO A 120 8.50 21.24 17.18
CA PRO A 120 7.10 21.16 16.74
C PRO A 120 6.96 20.87 15.23
N SER A 121 8.08 20.71 14.50
CA SER A 121 8.10 20.50 13.06
C SER A 121 8.01 19.03 12.64
N ILE A 122 7.62 18.14 13.57
CA ILE A 122 7.43 16.73 13.30
C ILE A 122 5.94 16.39 13.27
N GLY A 123 5.53 15.71 12.21
CA GLY A 123 4.22 15.06 12.13
C GLY A 123 4.37 13.55 12.30
N LEU A 124 3.38 12.91 12.91
CA LEU A 124 3.32 11.46 13.07
C LEU A 124 1.95 10.97 12.62
N TRP A 125 1.93 9.90 11.83
CA TRP A 125 0.68 9.35 11.35
C TRP A 125 0.66 7.82 11.40
N ARG A 126 -0.56 7.29 11.48
CA ARG A 126 -0.88 5.87 11.48
C ARG A 126 -2.10 5.63 10.62
N GLU A 127 -1.97 4.77 9.62
CA GLU A 127 -3.09 4.28 8.80
C GLU A 127 -3.16 2.76 8.98
N THR A 128 -4.16 2.27 9.69
CA THR A 128 -4.30 0.85 10.06
C THR A 128 -5.58 0.29 9.48
N PHE A 129 -5.57 -0.94 8.96
CA PHE A 129 -6.78 -1.59 8.45
C PHE A 129 -6.74 -3.10 8.60
N THR A 130 -7.94 -3.68 8.73
CA THR A 130 -8.15 -5.13 8.75
C THR A 130 -8.60 -5.61 7.37
N SER A 131 -7.94 -6.64 6.85
CA SER A 131 -8.28 -7.26 5.58
C SER A 131 -8.80 -8.67 5.82
N SER A 132 -10.08 -8.90 5.55
CA SER A 132 -10.63 -10.25 5.48
C SER A 132 -9.99 -10.99 4.31
N VAL A 133 -9.57 -12.24 4.51
CA VAL A 133 -8.92 -13.05 3.45
C VAL A 133 -9.85 -13.22 2.24
N SER A 134 -11.17 -13.19 2.44
CA SER A 134 -12.17 -13.26 1.38
C SER A 134 -12.29 -11.97 0.54
N ARG A 135 -11.75 -10.85 1.03
CA ARG A 135 -11.76 -9.51 0.40
C ARG A 135 -10.35 -9.04 0.02
N LEU A 136 -9.39 -9.95 0.00
CA LEU A 136 -7.98 -9.72 -0.28
C LEU A 136 -7.58 -10.49 -1.54
N GLU A 137 -6.72 -9.90 -2.36
CA GLU A 137 -6.01 -10.60 -3.42
C GLU A 137 -4.55 -10.17 -3.51
N THR A 138 -3.70 -11.09 -3.91
CA THR A 138 -2.31 -10.79 -4.26
C THR A 138 -1.93 -11.42 -5.60
N ASN A 139 -0.91 -10.86 -6.24
CA ASN A 139 -0.38 -11.40 -7.49
C ASN A 139 1.12 -11.11 -7.58
N TYR A 140 1.93 -12.15 -7.60
CA TYR A 140 3.39 -12.13 -7.69
C TYR A 140 3.85 -12.64 -9.06
N SER A 141 4.89 -12.01 -9.62
CA SER A 141 5.45 -12.36 -10.94
C SER A 141 6.59 -13.40 -10.92
N GLY A 142 6.96 -13.87 -9.73
CA GLY A 142 8.02 -14.85 -9.48
C GLY A 142 8.10 -15.20 -8.00
N LEU A 143 8.78 -16.30 -7.68
CA LEU A 143 8.91 -16.86 -6.32
C LEU A 143 10.25 -16.54 -5.63
N ASP A 144 11.22 -16.02 -6.38
CA ASP A 144 12.53 -15.59 -5.88
C ASP A 144 12.51 -14.22 -5.18
N TYR A 145 11.32 -13.59 -5.10
CA TYR A 145 11.09 -12.40 -4.28
C TYR A 145 9.61 -12.32 -3.85
N LEU A 146 9.35 -12.39 -2.53
CA LEU A 146 8.00 -12.46 -1.95
C LEU A 146 7.86 -11.46 -0.78
N PRO A 147 7.57 -10.18 -1.06
CA PRO A 147 7.44 -9.11 -0.05
C PRO A 147 6.02 -9.00 0.52
N GLY A 148 5.84 -8.05 1.44
CA GLY A 148 4.54 -7.69 1.98
C GLY A 148 3.88 -8.88 2.68
N LEU A 149 2.60 -9.13 2.37
CA LEU A 149 1.82 -10.20 3.01
C LEU A 149 2.42 -11.61 2.85
N ALA A 150 3.19 -11.88 1.80
CA ALA A 150 3.85 -13.18 1.62
C ALA A 150 4.98 -13.45 2.63
N ARG A 151 5.40 -12.45 3.40
CA ARG A 151 6.36 -12.61 4.50
C ARG A 151 5.70 -13.01 5.82
N LEU A 152 4.37 -13.11 5.88
CA LEU A 152 3.68 -13.56 7.09
C LEU A 152 4.07 -15.00 7.45
N PRO A 153 4.15 -15.35 8.75
CA PRO A 153 4.45 -16.71 9.17
C PRO A 153 3.42 -17.70 8.63
N ARG A 154 3.89 -18.85 8.13
CA ARG A 154 3.09 -19.91 7.49
C ARG A 154 2.36 -19.48 6.20
N ALA A 155 2.67 -18.31 5.64
CA ALA A 155 2.24 -17.97 4.29
C ALA A 155 2.92 -18.89 3.27
N ASP A 156 2.16 -19.27 2.26
CA ASP A 156 2.65 -19.98 1.08
C ASP A 156 2.13 -19.28 -0.19
N THR A 157 2.45 -19.80 -1.35
CA THR A 157 2.00 -19.28 -2.64
C THR A 157 1.50 -20.40 -3.54
N VAL A 158 0.44 -20.11 -4.29
CA VAL A 158 -0.14 -21.04 -5.26
C VAL A 158 -0.22 -20.39 -6.63
N GLU A 159 0.06 -21.16 -7.68
CA GLU A 159 -0.06 -20.67 -9.06
C GLU A 159 -1.54 -20.44 -9.41
N HIS A 160 -1.84 -19.38 -10.16
CA HIS A 160 -3.19 -19.07 -10.63
C HIS A 160 -3.22 -18.58 -12.07
N THR A 161 -4.40 -18.65 -12.69
CA THR A 161 -4.60 -18.26 -14.11
C THR A 161 -5.38 -16.96 -14.29
N LEU A 162 -5.71 -16.28 -13.19
CA LEU A 162 -6.50 -15.05 -13.17
C LEU A 162 -5.55 -13.84 -13.23
N SER A 163 -4.92 -13.60 -14.39
CA SER A 163 -3.98 -12.50 -14.59
C SER A 163 -3.87 -12.11 -16.07
N ALA A 164 -3.31 -10.93 -16.36
CA ALA A 164 -3.13 -10.38 -17.71
C ALA A 164 -4.44 -10.13 -18.51
N TYR A 165 -5.51 -9.71 -17.83
CA TYR A 165 -6.73 -9.18 -18.44
C TYR A 165 -7.38 -8.14 -17.48
N TRP A 166 -8.20 -7.24 -18.03
CA TRP A 166 -8.93 -6.25 -17.24
C TRP A 166 -10.02 -6.93 -16.41
N GLY A 167 -10.08 -6.63 -15.11
CA GLY A 167 -10.93 -7.33 -14.14
C GLY A 167 -10.26 -8.54 -13.47
N ALA A 168 -9.00 -8.87 -13.81
CA ALA A 168 -8.31 -10.00 -13.19
C ALA A 168 -8.09 -9.84 -11.67
N ALA A 169 -7.85 -8.61 -11.19
CA ALA A 169 -7.73 -8.32 -9.76
C ALA A 169 -9.03 -8.66 -9.02
N ARG A 170 -10.16 -8.12 -9.49
CA ARG A 170 -11.50 -8.46 -8.98
C ARG A 170 -11.76 -9.96 -8.99
N ASP A 171 -11.50 -10.63 -10.11
CA ASP A 171 -11.71 -12.08 -10.23
C ASP A 171 -10.90 -12.89 -9.21
N ARG A 172 -9.75 -12.39 -8.72
CA ARG A 172 -8.96 -13.04 -7.66
C ARG A 172 -9.53 -12.84 -6.25
N ILE A 173 -10.31 -11.80 -6.01
CA ILE A 173 -10.95 -11.57 -4.70
C ILE A 173 -12.09 -12.58 -4.53
N PRO A 174 -12.08 -13.45 -3.51
CA PRO A 174 -13.12 -14.46 -3.33
C PRO A 174 -14.54 -13.90 -3.27
N ASP A 175 -14.75 -12.82 -2.51
CA ASP A 175 -16.08 -12.22 -2.31
C ASP A 175 -16.61 -11.50 -3.56
N SER A 176 -15.76 -11.25 -4.58
CA SER A 176 -16.23 -10.76 -5.89
C SER A 176 -17.23 -11.71 -6.55
N ALA A 177 -17.31 -12.95 -6.07
CA ALA A 177 -18.28 -13.93 -6.51
C ALA A 177 -19.73 -13.51 -6.21
N HIS A 178 -19.95 -12.66 -5.21
CA HIS A 178 -21.30 -12.27 -4.74
C HIS A 178 -21.41 -10.83 -4.24
N ASP A 179 -20.31 -10.06 -4.22
CA ASP A 179 -20.27 -8.63 -3.92
C ASP A 179 -19.53 -7.88 -5.04
N LEU A 180 -20.05 -6.73 -5.46
CA LEU A 180 -19.42 -5.86 -6.47
C LEU A 180 -18.55 -4.77 -5.85
N PHE A 181 -18.54 -4.64 -4.52
CA PHE A 181 -17.80 -3.60 -3.78
C PHE A 181 -18.14 -2.18 -4.27
N PRO A 182 -19.44 -1.82 -4.28
CA PRO A 182 -19.85 -0.48 -4.73
C PRO A 182 -19.22 0.60 -3.83
N ARG A 183 -18.97 1.77 -4.40
CA ARG A 183 -18.60 2.94 -3.60
C ARG A 183 -19.70 3.21 -2.57
N ALA A 184 -19.31 3.43 -1.32
CA ALA A 184 -20.27 3.78 -0.28
C ALA A 184 -20.96 5.11 -0.64
N ALA A 185 -22.24 5.24 -0.28
CA ALA A 185 -22.91 6.52 -0.37
C ALA A 185 -22.21 7.51 0.55
N GLU A 186 -21.80 8.66 0.02
CA GLU A 186 -21.25 9.73 0.84
C GLU A 186 -22.34 10.15 1.83
N SER A 187 -22.06 9.98 3.13
CA SER A 187 -22.90 10.56 4.19
C SER A 187 -22.88 12.08 4.06
N PRO A 188 -23.90 12.83 4.57
CA PRO A 188 -23.90 14.30 4.54
C PRO A 188 -22.57 14.84 5.07
N PRO A 189 -22.09 15.99 4.57
CA PRO A 189 -20.66 16.28 4.44
C PRO A 189 -19.90 15.92 5.71
N SER A 190 -19.10 14.86 5.63
CA SER A 190 -18.04 14.59 6.59
C SER A 190 -17.25 15.89 6.77
N THR A 191 -16.84 16.20 7.99
CA THR A 191 -16.10 17.43 8.26
C THR A 191 -14.85 17.42 7.40
N THR A 192 -14.82 18.26 6.35
CA THR A 192 -13.68 18.34 5.45
C THR A 192 -12.49 18.86 6.24
N VAL A 193 -11.43 18.06 6.33
CA VAL A 193 -10.21 18.46 7.03
C VAL A 193 -9.23 19.01 6.01
N THR A 194 -9.01 20.32 6.05
CA THR A 194 -8.14 21.03 5.10
C THR A 194 -6.69 21.15 5.59
N SER A 195 -6.41 20.87 6.86
CA SER A 195 -5.06 20.89 7.42
C SER A 195 -4.99 20.07 8.72
N GLY A 196 -3.93 19.28 8.88
CA GLY A 196 -3.60 18.52 10.09
C GLY A 196 -2.50 19.14 10.97
N ARG A 197 -1.85 20.23 10.54
CA ARG A 197 -0.83 20.91 11.36
C ARG A 197 -1.42 21.40 12.68
N GLY A 198 -0.72 21.13 13.77
CA GLY A 198 -1.14 21.48 15.14
C GLY A 198 -2.37 20.73 15.64
N LYS A 199 -2.85 19.71 14.95
CA LYS A 199 -4.06 18.95 15.32
C LYS A 199 -3.74 17.50 15.61
N HIS A 200 -4.64 16.84 16.33
CA HIS A 200 -4.73 15.40 16.44
C HIS A 200 -6.03 14.96 15.79
N LEU A 201 -5.92 14.31 14.63
CA LEU A 201 -7.05 13.88 13.82
C LEU A 201 -7.21 12.38 13.96
N LEU A 202 -8.45 11.93 14.15
CA LEU A 202 -8.83 10.52 14.15
C LEU A 202 -9.97 10.32 13.15
N GLY A 203 -9.88 9.27 12.34
CA GLY A 203 -10.89 8.97 11.34
C GLY A 203 -11.04 7.49 11.06
N THR A 204 -12.14 7.15 10.38
CA THR A 204 -12.45 5.78 9.97
C THR A 204 -13.05 5.75 8.56
N ASN A 205 -12.97 4.62 7.86
CA ASN A 205 -13.42 4.52 6.48
C ASN A 205 -14.91 4.17 6.34
N HIS A 206 -15.50 4.61 5.24
CA HIS A 206 -16.73 4.02 4.73
C HIS A 206 -16.47 2.67 4.05
N ALA A 207 -17.54 1.88 3.88
CA ALA A 207 -17.50 0.56 3.26
C ALA A 207 -16.79 0.56 1.90
N ASN A 208 -16.11 -0.55 1.61
CA ASN A 208 -15.50 -0.85 0.32
C ASN A 208 -14.34 0.07 -0.12
N LEU A 209 -13.78 0.86 0.81
CA LEU A 209 -12.49 1.52 0.58
C LEU A 209 -11.46 0.46 0.15
N VAL A 210 -10.72 0.73 -0.90
CA VAL A 210 -9.70 -0.19 -1.41
C VAL A 210 -8.33 0.32 -1.06
N HIS A 211 -7.49 -0.52 -0.48
CA HIS A 211 -6.07 -0.27 -0.38
C HIS A 211 -5.33 -1.11 -1.43
N ILE A 212 -4.38 -0.50 -2.14
CA ILE A 212 -3.45 -1.21 -3.02
C ILE A 212 -2.02 -0.87 -2.63
N ARG A 213 -1.17 -1.90 -2.59
CA ARG A 213 0.29 -1.75 -2.61
C ARG A 213 0.84 -2.52 -3.80
N SER A 214 1.51 -1.83 -4.71
CA SER A 214 2.04 -2.37 -5.97
C SER A 214 3.52 -2.08 -6.08
N GLY A 215 4.33 -3.14 -6.08
CA GLY A 215 5.78 -3.03 -5.98
C GLY A 215 6.56 -3.55 -7.18
N GLN A 216 7.80 -3.09 -7.25
CA GLN A 216 8.78 -3.38 -8.27
C GLN A 216 10.10 -3.71 -7.59
N TYR A 217 10.72 -4.82 -7.98
CA TYR A 217 11.99 -5.29 -7.44
C TYR A 217 12.92 -5.66 -8.59
N TRP A 218 14.12 -5.07 -8.59
CA TRP A 218 15.11 -5.25 -9.66
C TRP A 218 16.53 -5.43 -9.14
N GLU A 219 16.70 -5.70 -7.84
CA GLU A 219 18.00 -5.96 -7.23
C GLU A 219 18.70 -7.19 -7.83
N ASN A 220 17.94 -8.23 -8.18
CA ASN A 220 18.50 -9.45 -8.78
C ASN A 220 18.69 -9.35 -10.32
N CYS A 221 18.38 -8.20 -10.92
CA CYS A 221 18.50 -8.00 -12.36
C CYS A 221 19.97 -7.94 -12.82
N SER A 222 20.21 -8.39 -14.05
CA SER A 222 21.43 -7.96 -14.76
C SER A 222 21.43 -6.44 -14.95
N GLN A 223 22.60 -5.82 -15.14
CA GLN A 223 22.66 -4.37 -15.37
C GLN A 223 21.77 -3.93 -16.54
N MET A 224 21.78 -4.70 -17.65
CA MET A 224 20.93 -4.42 -18.82
C MET A 224 19.43 -4.45 -18.48
N GLU A 225 19.00 -5.40 -17.64
CA GLU A 225 17.60 -5.49 -17.21
C GLU A 225 17.24 -4.40 -16.20
N ALA A 226 18.15 -4.05 -15.28
CA ALA A 226 17.97 -2.93 -14.37
C ALA A 226 17.84 -1.61 -15.14
N ASP A 227 18.73 -1.36 -16.11
CA ASP A 227 18.68 -0.16 -16.97
C ASP A 227 17.36 -0.11 -17.77
N ALA A 228 16.88 -1.25 -18.28
CA ALA A 228 15.60 -1.30 -18.98
C ALA A 228 14.43 -0.90 -18.07
N TYR A 229 14.45 -1.29 -16.80
CA TYR A 229 13.45 -0.83 -15.84
C TYR A 229 13.65 0.65 -15.48
N GLU A 230 14.83 1.03 -14.99
CA GLU A 230 15.14 2.36 -14.45
C GLU A 230 14.99 3.47 -15.50
N GLN A 231 15.34 3.20 -16.77
CA GLN A 231 15.34 4.23 -17.82
C GLN A 231 14.05 4.27 -18.66
N LYS A 232 13.26 3.19 -18.69
CA LYS A 232 12.07 3.08 -19.56
C LYS A 232 10.77 2.91 -18.78
N LEU A 233 10.74 2.01 -17.79
CA LEU A 233 9.53 1.64 -17.08
C LEU A 233 9.26 2.52 -15.87
N GLU A 234 10.26 2.73 -15.02
CA GLU A 234 10.15 3.52 -13.79
C GLU A 234 9.63 4.94 -14.06
N PRO A 235 10.11 5.69 -15.08
CA PRO A 235 9.60 7.04 -15.33
C PRO A 235 8.13 7.05 -15.74
N THR A 236 7.70 6.02 -16.47
CA THR A 236 6.29 5.85 -16.87
C THR A 236 5.42 5.53 -15.65
N LEU A 237 5.91 4.69 -14.74
CA LEU A 237 5.26 4.38 -13.47
C LEU A 237 5.11 5.65 -12.62
N ARG A 238 6.21 6.38 -12.40
CA ARG A 238 6.24 7.61 -11.62
C ARG A 238 5.24 8.64 -12.13
N SER A 239 5.22 8.88 -13.45
CA SER A 239 4.23 9.77 -14.08
C SER A 239 2.78 9.31 -13.85
N GLY A 240 2.54 7.99 -13.83
CA GLY A 240 1.23 7.44 -13.53
C GLY A 240 0.78 7.65 -12.09
N LEU A 241 1.69 7.48 -11.13
CA LEU A 241 1.43 7.72 -9.70
C LEU A 241 1.22 9.22 -9.42
N GLN A 242 2.03 10.09 -10.03
CA GLN A 242 1.87 11.53 -9.92
C GLN A 242 0.51 12.01 -10.45
N TYR A 243 0.05 11.44 -11.57
CA TYR A 243 -1.30 11.74 -12.08
C TYR A 243 -2.39 11.38 -11.07
N LEU A 244 -2.31 10.21 -10.43
CA LEU A 244 -3.28 9.81 -9.42
C LEU A 244 -3.30 10.78 -8.23
N GLN A 245 -2.13 11.16 -7.72
CA GLN A 245 -2.00 12.11 -6.61
C GLN A 245 -2.57 13.49 -6.94
N GLN A 246 -2.40 13.96 -8.19
CA GLN A 246 -2.85 15.29 -8.62
C GLN A 246 -4.33 15.34 -9.04
N ASN A 247 -4.98 14.19 -9.23
CA ASN A 247 -6.36 14.11 -9.70
C ASN A 247 -7.22 13.19 -8.80
N PRO A 248 -7.22 13.38 -7.46
CA PRO A 248 -7.92 12.48 -6.53
C PRO A 248 -9.44 12.50 -6.74
N ALA A 249 -10.03 13.65 -7.08
CA ALA A 249 -11.46 13.77 -7.35
C ALA A 249 -11.92 12.94 -8.57
N ASP A 250 -11.10 12.87 -9.61
CA ASP A 250 -11.41 12.13 -10.85
C ASP A 250 -11.10 10.64 -10.74
N THR A 251 -10.05 10.30 -9.98
CA THR A 251 -9.49 8.95 -9.91
C THR A 251 -9.95 8.16 -8.69
N GLY A 252 -10.51 8.84 -7.69
CA GLY A 252 -10.83 8.28 -6.38
C GLY A 252 -9.61 7.93 -5.54
N ALA A 253 -8.39 8.32 -5.95
CA ALA A 253 -7.15 8.04 -5.22
C ALA A 253 -7.05 8.88 -3.94
N ILE A 254 -6.58 8.26 -2.86
CA ILE A 254 -6.47 8.83 -1.52
C ILE A 254 -5.13 8.39 -0.92
N ALA A 255 -4.36 9.33 -0.37
CA ALA A 255 -3.09 9.05 0.33
C ALA A 255 -2.10 8.19 -0.46
N LEU A 256 -2.01 8.39 -1.78
CA LEU A 256 -1.10 7.62 -2.62
C LEU A 256 0.34 8.10 -2.43
N ARG A 257 1.25 7.19 -2.07
CA ARG A 257 2.68 7.44 -1.87
C ARG A 257 3.51 6.56 -2.78
N TYR A 258 4.59 7.11 -3.32
CA TYR A 258 5.61 6.33 -4.03
C TYR A 258 6.84 6.18 -3.15
N MET A 259 7.18 4.95 -2.76
CA MET A 259 8.12 4.68 -1.69
C MET A 259 9.24 3.77 -2.17
N GLN A 260 10.45 3.96 -1.64
CA GLN A 260 11.60 3.10 -1.86
C GLN A 260 12.00 2.41 -0.56
N ASN A 261 12.30 1.12 -0.62
CA ASN A 261 12.79 0.41 0.55
C ASN A 261 14.10 1.03 1.03
N ALA A 262 14.21 1.29 2.33
CA ALA A 262 15.38 1.91 2.93
C ALA A 262 15.63 1.36 4.34
N ASP A 263 16.87 1.43 4.79
CA ASP A 263 17.17 1.27 6.21
C ASP A 263 16.92 2.61 6.92
N LEU A 264 16.36 2.55 8.13
CA LEU A 264 15.99 3.74 8.91
C LEU A 264 16.79 3.85 10.22
N PRO A 265 17.24 5.05 10.64
CA PRO A 265 17.10 6.33 9.92
C PRO A 265 17.86 6.33 8.58
N TYR A 266 17.34 7.09 7.61
CA TYR A 266 17.90 7.13 6.26
C TYR A 266 19.33 7.65 6.28
N ASP A 267 20.24 6.93 5.62
CA ASP A 267 21.61 7.37 5.35
C ASP A 267 21.72 7.66 3.84
N PRO A 268 21.93 8.93 3.43
CA PRO A 268 22.07 9.28 2.01
C PRO A 268 23.30 8.65 1.35
N ASN A 269 24.27 8.15 2.13
CA ASN A 269 25.45 7.45 1.61
C ASN A 269 25.27 5.93 1.51
N ALA A 270 24.18 5.38 2.08
CA ALA A 270 23.91 3.96 1.99
C ALA A 270 23.54 3.57 0.56
N ARG A 271 23.84 2.32 0.20
CA ARG A 271 23.43 1.77 -1.10
C ARG A 271 21.91 1.78 -1.20
N GLN A 272 21.37 2.47 -2.19
CA GLN A 272 19.94 2.44 -2.48
C GLN A 272 19.48 1.01 -2.76
N LYS A 273 18.40 0.59 -2.11
CA LYS A 273 17.78 -0.72 -2.37
C LYS A 273 17.02 -0.64 -3.69
N LYS A 274 17.19 -1.65 -4.54
CA LYS A 274 16.53 -1.73 -5.85
C LYS A 274 15.14 -2.33 -5.73
N GLU A 275 14.31 -1.64 -4.95
CA GLU A 275 12.93 -2.00 -4.69
C GLU A 275 12.10 -0.76 -4.33
N SER A 276 10.95 -0.64 -4.96
CA SER A 276 9.99 0.43 -4.70
C SER A 276 8.56 -0.09 -4.73
N CYS A 277 7.63 0.70 -4.20
CA CYS A 277 6.20 0.45 -4.34
C CYS A 277 5.38 1.73 -4.32
N GLY A 278 4.28 1.73 -5.08
CA GLY A 278 3.17 2.67 -4.87
C GLY A 278 2.21 2.07 -3.86
N ALA A 279 1.81 2.82 -2.84
CA ALA A 279 0.82 2.39 -1.85
C ALA A 279 -0.18 3.51 -1.58
N GLY A 280 -1.46 3.17 -1.49
CA GLY A 280 -2.50 4.15 -1.23
C GLY A 280 -3.89 3.55 -1.29
N PHE A 281 -4.88 4.40 -1.08
CA PHE A 281 -6.28 4.03 -1.07
C PHE A 281 -7.00 4.52 -2.32
N PHE A 282 -8.13 3.88 -2.61
CA PHE A 282 -9.10 4.25 -3.63
C PHE A 282 -10.50 4.18 -3.04
N ALA A 283 -11.39 5.07 -3.47
CA ALA A 283 -12.77 5.12 -2.96
C ALA A 283 -13.53 3.79 -3.11
N ASN A 284 -13.24 3.02 -4.16
CA ASN A 284 -13.65 1.62 -4.28
C ASN A 284 -12.81 0.86 -5.31
N LEU A 285 -13.13 -0.42 -5.51
CA LEU A 285 -12.43 -1.27 -6.49
C LEU A 285 -12.66 -0.81 -7.94
N GLU A 286 -13.85 -0.27 -8.24
CA GLU A 286 -14.15 0.20 -9.59
C GLU A 286 -13.30 1.40 -9.99
N ASP A 287 -13.09 2.37 -9.09
CA ASP A 287 -12.26 3.55 -9.36
C ASP A 287 -10.78 3.14 -9.63
N LEU A 288 -10.25 2.18 -8.86
CA LEU A 288 -8.94 1.56 -9.14
C LEU A 288 -8.91 0.87 -10.52
N GLU A 289 -9.91 0.05 -10.84
CA GLU A 289 -10.01 -0.67 -12.11
C GLU A 289 -10.16 0.27 -13.31
N ARG A 290 -10.92 1.36 -13.15
CA ARG A 290 -11.16 2.38 -14.18
C ARG A 290 -9.85 3.06 -14.55
N TRP A 291 -9.04 3.47 -13.58
CA TRP A 291 -7.73 4.03 -13.86
C TRP A 291 -6.82 3.01 -14.56
N ALA A 292 -6.77 1.78 -14.04
CA ALA A 292 -5.93 0.73 -14.62
C ALA A 292 -6.29 0.42 -16.08
N HIS A 293 -7.58 0.36 -16.41
CA HIS A 293 -8.03 -0.03 -17.75
C HIS A 293 -8.05 1.14 -18.75
N THR A 294 -8.40 2.35 -18.33
CA THR A 294 -8.73 3.43 -19.28
C THR A 294 -7.63 4.49 -19.38
N HIS A 295 -6.82 4.69 -18.33
CA HIS A 295 -5.89 5.81 -18.30
C HIS A 295 -4.60 5.52 -19.07
N GLN A 296 -4.17 6.48 -19.89
CA GLN A 296 -3.01 6.33 -20.77
C GLN A 296 -1.71 6.03 -19.99
N SER A 297 -1.57 6.54 -18.75
CA SER A 297 -0.39 6.25 -17.93
C SER A 297 -0.31 4.75 -17.60
N HIS A 298 -1.37 4.14 -17.07
CA HIS A 298 -1.36 2.72 -16.74
C HIS A 298 -1.29 1.83 -18.00
N LEU A 299 -1.93 2.22 -19.11
CA LEU A 299 -1.78 1.49 -20.38
C LEU A 299 -0.33 1.47 -20.89
N LYS A 300 0.43 2.57 -20.71
CA LYS A 300 1.86 2.60 -21.02
C LYS A 300 2.66 1.70 -20.08
N ILE A 301 2.38 1.72 -18.77
CA ILE A 301 3.00 0.81 -17.78
C ILE A 301 2.76 -0.65 -18.18
N TYR A 302 1.51 -1.02 -18.47
CA TYR A 302 1.12 -2.37 -18.84
C TYR A 302 1.81 -2.84 -20.13
N ARG A 303 1.80 -2.03 -21.18
CA ARG A 303 2.49 -2.34 -22.44
C ARG A 303 4.00 -2.43 -22.26
N GLY A 304 4.58 -1.54 -21.46
CA GLY A 304 5.99 -1.57 -21.10
C GLY A 304 6.36 -2.86 -20.38
N ALA A 305 5.58 -3.28 -19.38
CA ALA A 305 5.81 -4.52 -18.65
C ALA A 305 5.75 -5.74 -19.58
N LEU A 306 4.77 -5.80 -20.49
CA LEU A 306 4.70 -6.86 -21.50
C LEU A 306 5.90 -6.86 -22.46
N ALA A 307 6.38 -5.68 -22.88
CA ALA A 307 7.56 -5.56 -23.72
C ALA A 307 8.83 -6.04 -22.99
N HIS A 308 9.01 -5.65 -21.73
CA HIS A 308 10.10 -6.13 -20.87
C HIS A 308 10.06 -7.64 -20.72
N TYR A 309 8.88 -8.21 -20.50
CA TYR A 309 8.74 -9.66 -20.42
C TYR A 309 9.16 -10.37 -21.71
N LYS A 310 8.79 -9.82 -22.86
CA LYS A 310 9.17 -10.38 -24.15
C LYS A 310 10.68 -10.27 -24.40
N GLU A 311 11.31 -9.18 -23.95
CA GLU A 311 12.74 -8.90 -24.15
C GLU A 311 13.63 -9.85 -23.33
N PHE A 312 13.30 -10.08 -22.05
CA PHE A 312 14.15 -10.85 -21.13
C PHE A 312 13.73 -12.32 -20.96
N GLY A 313 12.50 -12.69 -21.34
CA GLY A 313 12.00 -14.07 -21.32
C GLY A 313 12.21 -14.77 -19.98
N ASP A 314 12.71 -16.00 -20.03
CA ASP A 314 12.95 -16.85 -18.85
C ASP A 314 14.13 -16.39 -17.97
N LEU A 315 15.02 -15.55 -18.51
CA LEU A 315 16.16 -15.00 -17.77
C LEU A 315 15.77 -13.81 -16.88
N ARG A 316 14.56 -13.29 -17.05
CA ARG A 316 14.03 -12.12 -16.32
C ARG A 316 14.15 -12.30 -14.81
N LYS A 317 14.78 -11.33 -14.14
CA LYS A 317 14.81 -11.23 -12.67
C LYS A 317 14.04 -10.03 -12.13
N PHE A 318 13.53 -9.16 -13.00
CA PHE A 318 12.60 -8.11 -12.60
C PHE A 318 11.31 -8.72 -12.06
N ARG A 319 10.89 -8.28 -10.86
CA ARG A 319 9.68 -8.74 -10.20
C ARG A 319 8.71 -7.60 -9.99
N THR A 320 7.50 -7.80 -10.49
CA THR A 320 6.32 -7.04 -10.10
C THR A 320 5.47 -7.87 -9.16
N TRP A 321 4.81 -7.19 -8.24
CA TRP A 321 3.86 -7.79 -7.32
C TRP A 321 2.85 -6.74 -6.88
N HIS A 322 1.70 -7.19 -6.40
CA HIS A 322 0.78 -6.30 -5.71
C HIS A 322 -0.09 -7.07 -4.71
N GLU A 323 -0.64 -6.32 -3.77
CA GLU A 323 -1.67 -6.74 -2.82
C GLU A 323 -2.79 -5.70 -2.79
N VAL A 324 -4.04 -6.17 -2.88
CA VAL A 324 -5.24 -5.32 -2.92
C VAL A 324 -6.22 -5.82 -1.86
N SER A 325 -6.64 -4.92 -0.99
CA SER A 325 -7.59 -5.19 0.09
C SER A 325 -8.84 -4.34 -0.07
N VAL A 326 -10.01 -4.96 -0.09
CA VAL A 326 -11.30 -4.24 -0.01
C VAL A 326 -11.74 -4.21 1.45
N ILE A 327 -11.66 -3.05 2.06
CA ILE A 327 -11.83 -2.85 3.49
C ILE A 327 -13.32 -2.74 3.82
N GLY A 328 -13.75 -3.39 4.92
CA GLY A 328 -15.12 -3.27 5.43
C GLY A 328 -15.39 -1.89 6.02
N GLU A 329 -16.65 -1.56 6.28
CA GLU A 329 -16.96 -0.29 6.95
C GLU A 329 -16.36 -0.27 8.35
N SER A 330 -15.70 0.83 8.70
CA SER A 330 -15.01 1.02 9.98
C SER A 330 -13.89 0.02 10.31
N ASP A 331 -13.43 -0.77 9.33
CA ASP A 331 -12.30 -1.70 9.50
C ASP A 331 -10.92 -1.01 9.35
N ALA A 332 -10.89 0.28 9.01
CA ALA A 332 -9.70 1.12 9.01
C ALA A 332 -9.77 2.27 10.01
N THR A 333 -8.61 2.62 10.55
CA THR A 333 -8.36 3.75 11.43
C THR A 333 -7.26 4.62 10.86
N PHE A 334 -7.51 5.93 10.84
CA PHE A 334 -6.63 6.96 10.34
C PHE A 334 -6.31 7.92 11.49
N GLU A 335 -5.03 8.06 11.85
CA GLU A 335 -4.59 8.95 12.91
C GLU A 335 -3.45 9.83 12.40
N TYR A 336 -3.59 11.14 12.58
CA TYR A 336 -2.56 12.12 12.21
C TYR A 336 -2.35 13.09 13.36
N VAL A 337 -1.10 13.25 13.77
CA VAL A 337 -0.68 14.20 14.80
C VAL A 337 0.27 15.19 14.16
N ASN A 338 -0.18 16.44 14.02
CA ASN A 338 0.59 17.53 13.45
C ASN A 338 1.15 17.21 12.05
N CYS A 339 0.31 16.71 11.13
CA CYS A 339 0.75 16.33 9.78
C CYS A 339 0.26 17.31 8.70
N ASP A 340 1.06 17.43 7.64
CA ASP A 340 0.53 17.79 6.33
C ASP A 340 -0.25 16.59 5.77
N LEU A 341 -1.47 16.81 5.29
CA LEU A 341 -2.35 15.74 4.81
C LEU A 341 -2.16 15.52 3.32
N ASP A 342 -2.07 14.26 2.92
CA ASP A 342 -1.99 13.88 1.52
C ASP A 342 -3.30 14.17 0.77
N PRO A 343 -3.27 14.36 -0.56
CA PRO A 343 -4.46 14.51 -1.37
C PRO A 343 -5.49 13.39 -1.14
N GLY A 344 -6.77 13.77 -1.06
CA GLY A 344 -7.90 12.85 -0.84
C GLY A 344 -8.11 12.42 0.63
N VAL A 345 -7.15 12.62 1.54
CA VAL A 345 -7.28 12.21 2.96
C VAL A 345 -8.40 12.99 3.67
N GLY A 346 -8.47 14.31 3.44
CA GLY A 346 -9.49 15.17 4.04
C GLY A 346 -10.91 15.03 3.46
N GLU A 347 -11.14 14.03 2.60
CA GLU A 347 -12.33 13.92 1.75
C GLU A 347 -13.19 12.67 2.03
N GLY A 348 -14.37 12.62 1.41
CA GLY A 348 -15.58 11.91 1.86
C GLY A 348 -15.55 10.38 2.01
N MET A 349 -14.42 9.70 1.82
CA MET A 349 -14.28 8.27 2.14
C MET A 349 -13.74 8.00 3.54
N ILE A 350 -13.24 9.06 4.21
CA ILE A 350 -12.81 9.03 5.61
C ILE A 350 -13.75 9.94 6.42
N SER A 351 -14.37 9.36 7.43
CA SER A 351 -15.15 10.06 8.43
C SER A 351 -14.23 10.49 9.56
N TRP A 352 -14.08 11.80 9.77
CA TRP A 352 -13.22 12.37 10.80
C TRP A 352 -13.99 12.65 12.09
N SER A 353 -13.43 12.23 13.22
CA SER A 353 -13.77 12.69 14.55
C SER A 353 -12.71 13.70 15.00
N GLY A 354 -13.13 14.94 15.26
CA GLY A 354 -12.29 16.03 15.75
C GLY A 354 -12.98 16.80 16.87
#